data_AF-A0A3D5KPS4-F1
#
_entry.id   AF-A0A3D5KPS4-F1
#
_cell.length_a   1.000
_cell.length_b   1.000
_cell.length_c   1.000
_cell.angle_alpha   90.00
_cell.angle_beta   90.00
_cell.angle_gamma   90.00
#
_symmetry.space_group_name_H-M   'P 1'
#
loop_
_entity.id
_entity.type
_entity.pdbx_description
1 polymer ?
#
loop_
_entity_poly.entity_id
_entity_poly.type
_entity_poly.pdbx_seq_one_letter_code
_entity_poly.pdbx_strand_id
1 'polypeptide(L)'
;MAQEDSVPNELVGRWCYVNLDAGNTAISNSCFTLNQDGTFEAILDRSTLPNGTTFAGSDNDSGTWWVKGKLLHYNSTANGRGSFSLQKMNHPRQENTPMIVLNGIPFAADSPRNPW
;
A
#
# COMPACT_ATOMS: atom_id res chain seq x y z
N MET A 1 6.03 24.08 10.22
CA MET A 1 5.23 22.95 10.74
C MET A 1 5.95 21.68 10.34
N ALA A 2 6.63 21.01 11.27
CA ALA A 2 7.34 19.78 10.99
C ALA A 2 6.30 18.65 10.82
N GLN A 3 6.21 18.05 9.64
CA GLN A 3 5.49 16.79 9.50
C GLN A 3 6.32 15.72 10.19
N GLU A 4 5.84 15.27 11.35
CA GLU A 4 6.41 14.18 12.13
C GLU A 4 6.34 12.89 11.33
N ASP A 5 7.48 12.21 11.19
CA ASP A 5 7.55 10.85 10.68
C ASP A 5 6.73 9.98 11.65
N SER A 6 5.55 9.58 11.23
CA SER A 6 4.58 8.88 12.09
C SER A 6 4.10 7.60 11.42
N VAL A 7 3.72 6.64 12.26
CA VAL A 7 3.06 5.39 11.85
C VAL A 7 1.56 5.58 12.09
N PRO A 8 0.81 6.10 11.11
CA PRO A 8 -0.62 6.33 11.26
C PRO A 8 -1.37 5.01 11.46
N ASN A 9 -2.02 4.87 12.62
CA ASN A 9 -2.76 3.66 12.99
C ASN A 9 -3.83 3.27 11.96
N GLU A 10 -4.41 4.24 11.25
CA GLU A 10 -5.41 3.97 10.24
C GLU A 10 -4.86 3.25 9.00
N LEU A 11 -3.55 3.35 8.73
CA LEU A 11 -2.89 2.68 7.61
C LEU A 11 -2.32 1.30 7.99
N VAL A 12 -2.12 1.03 9.28
CA VAL A 12 -1.67 -0.27 9.77
C VAL A 12 -2.64 -1.33 9.30
N GLY A 13 -2.22 -2.37 8.59
CA GLY A 13 -3.08 -3.42 8.04
C GLY A 13 -2.53 -4.06 6.77
N ARG A 14 -3.22 -5.09 6.28
CA ARG A 14 -2.91 -5.76 5.02
C ARG A 14 -3.69 -5.12 3.87
N TRP A 15 -2.95 -4.76 2.82
CA TRP A 15 -3.42 -4.07 1.63
C TRP A 15 -3.03 -4.88 0.41
N CYS A 16 -4.00 -5.20 -0.43
CA CYS A 16 -3.81 -6.07 -1.59
C CYS A 16 -4.19 -5.35 -2.87
N TYR A 17 -3.40 -5.54 -3.91
CA TYR A 17 -3.60 -4.89 -5.20
C TYR A 17 -4.94 -5.32 -5.79
N VAL A 18 -5.66 -4.32 -6.29
CA VAL A 18 -6.94 -4.49 -6.97
C VAL A 18 -6.85 -3.88 -8.36
N ASN A 19 -7.29 -4.62 -9.37
CA ASN A 19 -7.39 -4.08 -10.72
C ASN A 19 -8.78 -3.47 -10.92
N LEU A 20 -8.88 -2.13 -10.78
CA LEU A 20 -10.15 -1.42 -10.94
C LEU A 20 -10.66 -1.42 -12.40
N ASP A 21 -9.77 -1.54 -13.39
CA ASP A 21 -10.11 -1.51 -14.81
C ASP A 21 -10.74 -2.83 -15.29
N ALA A 22 -10.36 -3.96 -14.68
CA ALA A 22 -10.91 -5.28 -15.01
C ALA A 22 -12.40 -5.44 -14.61
N GLY A 23 -12.98 -4.45 -13.94
CA GLY A 23 -14.37 -4.47 -13.46
C GLY A 23 -14.64 -5.53 -12.38
N ASN A 24 -13.61 -6.29 -12.00
CA ASN A 24 -13.68 -7.38 -11.06
C ASN A 24 -13.02 -6.93 -9.76
N THR A 25 -13.71 -7.13 -8.63
CA THR A 25 -13.20 -6.82 -7.28
C THR A 25 -12.18 -7.86 -6.81
N ALA A 26 -11.50 -8.51 -7.75
CA ALA A 26 -10.57 -9.59 -7.48
C ALA A 26 -9.33 -8.99 -6.82
N ILE A 27 -9.28 -9.12 -5.51
CA ILE A 27 -8.09 -8.88 -4.71
C ILE A 27 -7.04 -9.89 -5.19
N SER A 28 -5.90 -9.41 -5.66
CA SER A 28 -4.79 -10.27 -6.10
C SER A 28 -3.99 -10.81 -4.92
N ASN A 29 -3.10 -11.76 -5.18
CA ASN A 29 -2.13 -12.23 -4.20
C ASN A 29 -1.02 -11.21 -3.91
N SER A 30 -0.96 -10.11 -4.68
CA SER A 30 0.01 -9.03 -4.50
C SER A 30 -0.42 -8.13 -3.35
N CYS A 31 0.08 -8.41 -2.15
CA CYS A 31 -0.29 -7.71 -0.92
C CYS A 31 0.92 -7.21 -0.15
N PHE A 32 0.74 -6.15 0.63
CA PHE A 32 1.68 -5.76 1.67
C PHE A 32 0.96 -5.50 2.98
N THR A 33 1.67 -5.70 4.09
CA THR A 33 1.20 -5.46 5.44
C THR A 33 2.03 -4.35 6.05
N LEU A 34 1.34 -3.32 6.55
CA LEU A 34 1.91 -2.24 7.34
C LEU A 34 1.65 -2.54 8.82
N ASN A 35 2.71 -2.74 9.60
CA ASN A 35 2.61 -3.04 11.03
C ASN A 35 2.66 -1.76 11.87
N GLN A 36 2.04 -1.80 13.05
CA GLN A 36 1.97 -0.66 13.97
C GLN A 36 3.32 -0.29 14.59
N ASP A 37 4.27 -1.23 14.61
CA ASP A 37 5.64 -1.00 15.06
C ASP A 37 6.50 -0.25 14.02
N GLY A 38 5.92 0.10 12.87
CA GLY A 38 6.62 0.77 11.78
C GLY A 38 7.38 -0.18 10.86
N THR A 39 7.15 -1.49 10.94
CA THR A 39 7.67 -2.48 9.97
C THR A 39 6.66 -2.75 8.87
N PHE A 40 7.13 -3.17 7.69
CA PHE A 40 6.27 -3.66 6.62
C PHE A 40 6.78 -4.98 6.05
N GLU A 41 5.86 -5.74 5.48
CA GLU A 41 6.12 -6.94 4.70
C GLU A 41 5.36 -6.83 3.38
N ALA A 42 5.99 -7.12 2.25
CA ALA A 42 5.38 -7.04 0.93
C ALA A 42 5.62 -8.35 0.17
N ILE A 43 4.56 -8.86 -0.43
CA ILE A 43 4.54 -10.01 -1.35
C ILE A 43 3.82 -9.52 -2.60
N LEU A 44 4.57 -9.07 -3.61
CA LEU A 44 4.03 -8.46 -4.83
C LEU A 44 4.38 -9.31 -6.04
N ASP A 45 3.35 -9.86 -6.70
CA ASP A 45 3.50 -10.44 -8.03
C ASP A 45 3.49 -9.30 -9.07
N ARG A 46 4.69 -8.90 -9.50
CA ARG A 46 4.89 -7.79 -10.45
C ARG A 46 4.21 -8.00 -11.79
N SER A 47 3.98 -9.25 -12.19
CA SER A 47 3.29 -9.54 -13.46
C SER A 47 1.82 -9.07 -13.44
N THR A 48 1.25 -8.89 -12.25
CA THR A 48 -0.13 -8.43 -12.05
C THR A 48 -0.25 -6.91 -11.93
N LEU A 49 0.85 -6.22 -11.59
CA LEU A 49 0.87 -4.78 -11.41
C LEU A 49 0.95 -4.06 -12.78
N PRO A 50 0.41 -2.84 -12.90
CA PRO A 50 0.47 -2.08 -14.15
C PRO A 50 1.92 -1.90 -14.63
N ASN A 51 2.16 -2.02 -15.94
CA ASN A 51 3.49 -1.79 -16.51
C ASN A 51 3.96 -0.35 -16.25
N GLY A 52 5.14 -0.19 -15.63
CA GLY A 52 5.72 1.13 -15.28
C GLY A 52 5.88 1.39 -13.78
N THR A 53 5.48 0.46 -12.93
CA THR A 53 5.56 0.63 -11.48
C THR A 53 6.96 0.32 -10.97
N THR A 54 7.68 1.36 -10.56
CA THR A 54 8.96 1.26 -9.84
C THR A 54 8.74 0.89 -8.37
N PHE A 55 8.11 -0.25 -8.09
CA PHE A 55 8.39 -0.93 -6.81
C PHE A 55 9.79 -1.49 -6.95
N ALA A 56 10.80 -0.83 -6.37
CA ALA A 56 12.16 -1.34 -6.38
C ALA A 56 12.19 -2.67 -5.61
N GLY A 57 12.56 -3.78 -6.26
CA GLY A 57 12.99 -4.98 -5.53
C GLY A 57 12.58 -6.39 -5.93
N SER A 58 12.71 -7.29 -4.96
CA SER A 58 12.26 -8.67 -5.00
C SER A 58 10.74 -8.76 -4.82
N ASP A 59 10.14 -9.86 -5.30
CA ASP A 59 8.69 -10.11 -5.16
C ASP A 59 8.29 -10.28 -3.68
N ASN A 60 9.24 -10.66 -2.83
CA ASN A 60 9.13 -10.51 -1.38
C ASN A 60 10.08 -9.42 -0.89
N ASP A 61 9.57 -8.53 -0.05
CA ASP A 61 10.34 -7.44 0.56
C ASP A 61 9.86 -7.20 1.99
N SER A 62 10.74 -6.66 2.83
CA SER A 62 10.39 -6.22 4.17
C SER A 62 11.31 -5.10 4.62
N GLY A 63 10.86 -4.32 5.59
CA GLY A 63 11.61 -3.19 6.08
C GLY A 63 10.82 -2.31 7.03
N THR A 64 11.15 -1.03 7.07
CA THR A 64 10.42 -0.03 7.87
C THR A 64 9.62 0.94 7.01
N TRP A 65 8.54 1.48 7.55
CA TRP A 65 7.69 2.46 6.89
C TRP A 65 7.26 3.57 7.86
N TRP A 66 6.96 4.73 7.29
CA TRP A 66 6.39 5.87 8.01
C TRP A 66 5.72 6.81 7.01
N VAL A 67 4.87 7.71 7.47
CA VAL A 67 4.22 8.71 6.64
C VAL A 67 4.71 10.09 6.99
N LYS A 68 4.95 10.89 5.94
CA LYS A 68 5.25 12.32 6.03
C LYS A 68 4.32 13.08 5.08
N GLY A 69 3.26 13.65 5.64
CA GLY A 69 2.23 14.34 4.87
C GLY A 69 1.47 13.39 3.95
N LYS A 70 1.63 13.55 2.63
CA LYS A 70 1.00 12.69 1.61
C LYS A 70 1.99 11.71 0.98
N LEU A 71 3.11 11.44 1.65
CA LEU A 71 4.11 10.49 1.19
C LEU A 71 4.22 9.35 2.20
N LEU A 72 4.09 8.12 1.71
CA LEU A 72 4.49 6.93 2.45
C LEU A 72 5.96 6.69 2.13
N HIS A 73 6.80 6.79 3.14
CA HIS A 73 8.21 6.46 3.04
C HIS A 73 8.43 5.02 3.48
N TYR A 74 9.41 4.37 2.87
CA TYR A 74 9.83 3.03 3.25
C TYR A 74 11.36 2.94 3.23
N ASN A 75 11.90 2.03 4.04
CA ASN A 75 13.28 1.59 3.99
C ASN A 75 13.30 0.07 3.92
N SER A 76 13.45 -0.45 2.71
CA SER A 76 13.51 -1.87 2.41
C SER A 76 14.89 -2.43 2.77
N THR A 77 14.90 -3.66 3.29
CA THR A 77 16.11 -4.44 3.54
C THR A 77 16.80 -4.85 2.24
N ALA A 78 16.05 -5.15 1.18
CA ALA A 78 16.58 -5.58 -0.12
C ALA A 78 16.89 -4.40 -1.07
N ASN A 79 16.15 -3.30 -0.97
CA ASN A 79 16.04 -2.29 -2.03
C ASN A 79 16.36 -0.87 -1.57
N GLY A 80 16.66 -0.70 -0.29
CA GLY A 80 16.97 0.59 0.31
C GLY A 80 15.73 1.47 0.49
N ARG A 81 15.97 2.78 0.56
CA ARG A 81 14.96 3.77 0.94
C ARG A 81 14.25 4.39 -0.27
N GLY A 82 12.95 4.59 -0.14
CA GLY A 82 12.15 5.29 -1.13
C GLY A 82 10.89 5.93 -0.54
N SER A 83 10.01 6.41 -1.44
CA SER A 83 8.72 6.97 -1.06
C SER A 83 7.69 6.85 -2.17
N PHE A 84 6.43 6.70 -1.79
CA PHE A 84 5.26 6.68 -2.65
C PHE A 84 4.32 7.82 -2.29
N SER A 85 3.70 8.46 -3.29
CA SER A 85 2.54 9.32 -3.06
C SER A 85 1.40 8.48 -2.51
N LEU A 86 0.89 8.86 -1.35
CA LEU A 86 -0.20 8.21 -0.65
C LEU A 86 -1.50 8.98 -0.86
N GLN A 87 -2.53 8.27 -1.30
CA GLN A 87 -3.91 8.74 -1.28
C GLN A 87 -4.78 7.72 -0.55
N LYS A 88 -5.75 8.20 0.22
CA LYS A 88 -6.76 7.37 0.90
C LYS A 88 -8.07 7.56 0.15
N MET A 89 -8.73 6.48 -0.24
CA MET A 89 -10.02 6.51 -0.94
C MET A 89 -10.78 5.21 -0.76
N ASN A 90 -12.10 5.21 -0.95
CA ASN A 90 -12.90 3.99 -0.88
C ASN A 90 -13.01 3.33 -2.25
N HIS A 91 -13.23 2.00 -2.29
CA HIS A 91 -13.38 1.27 -3.54
C HIS A 91 -14.62 1.78 -4.31
N PRO A 92 -14.48 2.18 -5.59
CA PRO A 92 -15.53 2.89 -6.32
C PRO A 92 -16.81 2.07 -6.56
N ARG A 93 -16.73 0.74 -6.41
CA ARG A 93 -17.88 -0.18 -6.49
C ARG A 93 -18.20 -0.90 -5.17
N GLN A 94 -17.37 -0.70 -4.16
CA GLN A 94 -17.51 -1.30 -2.83
C GLN A 94 -17.19 -0.20 -1.82
N GLU A 95 -18.09 0.76 -1.65
CA GLU A 95 -17.84 1.99 -0.91
C GLU A 95 -17.44 1.75 0.56
N ASN A 96 -17.73 0.57 1.10
CA ASN A 96 -17.34 0.13 2.44
C ASN A 96 -15.95 -0.51 2.52
N THR A 97 -15.26 -0.66 1.39
CA THR A 97 -13.92 -1.24 1.32
C THR A 97 -12.91 -0.10 1.20
N PRO A 98 -12.19 0.25 2.29
CA PRO A 98 -11.16 1.27 2.21
C PRO A 98 -10.01 0.81 1.33
N MET A 99 -9.43 1.76 0.60
CA MET A 99 -8.27 1.56 -0.25
C MET A 99 -7.22 2.63 0.01
N ILE A 100 -5.98 2.28 -0.30
CA ILE A 100 -4.88 3.23 -0.43
C ILE A 100 -4.34 3.17 -1.85
N VAL A 101 -3.97 4.32 -2.38
CA VAL A 101 -3.35 4.44 -3.69
C VAL A 101 -1.91 4.88 -3.48
N LEU A 102 -0.97 4.03 -3.90
CA LEU A 102 0.47 4.29 -3.84
C LEU A 102 0.98 4.55 -5.27
N ASN A 103 1.47 5.76 -5.54
CA ASN A 103 1.91 6.18 -6.89
C ASN A 103 0.89 5.87 -8.01
N GLY A 104 -0.41 6.02 -7.72
CA GLY A 104 -1.48 5.75 -8.69
C GLY A 104 -1.96 4.30 -8.73
N ILE A 105 -1.39 3.40 -7.93
CA ILE A 105 -1.74 1.99 -7.90
C ILE A 105 -2.67 1.73 -6.70
N PRO A 106 -3.90 1.24 -6.93
CA PRO A 106 -4.86 1.02 -5.85
C PRO A 106 -4.63 -0.33 -5.15
N PHE A 107 -4.68 -0.28 -3.81
CA PHE A 107 -4.65 -1.44 -2.92
C PHE A 107 -5.82 -1.37 -1.95
N ALA A 108 -6.65 -2.41 -1.93
CA ALA A 108 -7.79 -2.53 -1.03
C ALA A 108 -7.43 -3.26 0.26
N ALA A 109 -8.11 -2.95 1.35
CA ALA A 109 -7.97 -3.68 2.60
C ALA A 109 -8.44 -5.14 2.43
N ASP A 110 -7.64 -6.10 2.89
CA ASP A 110 -7.98 -7.54 2.89
C ASP A 110 -8.88 -7.94 4.08
N SER A 111 -9.10 -7.02 5.03
CA SER A 111 -9.93 -7.25 6.21
C SER A 111 -10.95 -6.12 6.42
N PRO A 112 -12.10 -6.42 7.08
CA PRO A 112 -13.12 -5.41 7.36
C PRO A 112 -12.53 -4.23 8.13
N ARG A 113 -12.68 -3.03 7.57
CA ARG A 113 -12.24 -1.76 8.16
C ARG A 113 -13.29 -0.69 7.94
N ASN A 114 -13.27 0.32 8.79
CA ASN A 114 -14.08 1.51 8.55
C ASN A 114 -13.62 2.18 7.24
N PRO A 115 -14.56 2.56 6.36
CA PRO A 115 -14.24 3.34 5.17
C PRO A 115 -13.70 4.73 5.54
N TRP A 116 -13.05 5.37 4.58
CA TRP A 116 -12.53 6.74 4.70
C TRP A 116 -13.62 7.80 4.62
#